data_AF-A0A0B7NG65-F1
#
_entry.id   AF-A0A0B7NG65-F1
#
_cell.length_a   1.000
_cell.length_b   1.000
_cell.length_c   1.000
_cell.angle_alpha   90.00
_cell.angle_beta   90.00
_cell.angle_gamma   90.00
#
_symmetry.space_group_name_H-M   'P 1'
#
loop_
_entity.id
_entity.type
_entity.pdbx_description
1 polymer ?
#
loop_
_entity_poly.entity_id
_entity_poly.type
_entity_poly.pdbx_seq_one_letter_code
_entity_poly.pdbx_strand_id
1 'polypeptide(L)'
;MSSLWKKGHSRSHGNCAMNFTAQNRVSYLNIARDPALPEVQRNNIEAMDIICSSCGAHMWMSEKKSNSSMATPVFQVCCAAGQAILRRLAPLPEQIVNLLKNNDAESKEFRENIRSYNSALSFTSMNADLDRRYASNQHGAYAFRIHGGVYHLMSST
;
A
#
# COMPACT_ATOMS: atom_id res chain seq x y z
N MET A 1 44.12 -6.12 -18.99
CA MET A 1 44.01 -5.05 -20.01
C MET A 1 42.55 -4.63 -20.04
N SER A 2 42.20 -3.56 -19.32
CA SER A 2 42.13 -2.18 -19.87
C SER A 2 41.12 -2.12 -21.02
N SER A 3 40.05 -1.34 -21.03
CA SER A 3 39.57 -0.21 -20.24
C SER A 3 38.27 0.22 -20.95
N LEU A 4 37.28 0.77 -20.23
CA LEU A 4 36.22 1.72 -20.71
C LEU A 4 34.95 1.63 -19.86
N TRP A 5 35.09 1.81 -18.54
CA TRP A 5 34.04 2.40 -17.71
C TRP A 5 34.51 3.80 -17.31
N LYS A 6 34.26 4.78 -18.18
CA LYS A 6 34.38 6.21 -17.85
C LYS A 6 33.29 6.99 -18.58
N LYS A 7 32.21 7.29 -17.86
CA LYS A 7 31.73 8.65 -17.58
C LYS A 7 30.41 8.56 -16.82
N GLY A 8 30.52 8.69 -15.50
CA GLY A 8 29.38 9.05 -14.66
C GLY A 8 28.93 10.45 -15.04
N HIS A 9 27.64 10.59 -15.36
CA HIS A 9 27.01 11.90 -15.38
C HIS A 9 26.60 12.24 -13.94
N SER A 10 27.49 12.92 -13.23
CA SER A 10 27.14 13.68 -12.04
C SER A 10 26.20 14.80 -12.47
N ARG A 11 24.89 14.59 -12.33
CA ARG A 11 23.96 15.73 -12.26
C ARG A 11 24.02 16.25 -10.83
N SER A 12 24.95 17.17 -10.60
CA SER A 12 24.88 18.04 -9.44
C SER A 12 23.57 18.84 -9.55
N HIS A 13 22.63 18.57 -8.66
CA HIS A 13 21.53 19.50 -8.39
C HIS A 13 22.10 20.68 -7.59
N GLY A 14 22.97 21.45 -8.24
CA GLY A 14 23.46 22.72 -7.70
C GLY A 14 22.37 23.77 -7.89
N ASN A 15 21.71 24.11 -6.78
CA ASN A 15 20.78 25.23 -6.62
C ASN A 15 19.36 25.02 -7.18
N CYS A 16 18.56 24.21 -6.48
CA CYS A 16 17.10 24.40 -6.48
C CYS A 16 16.76 25.35 -5.31
N ALA A 17 16.99 26.64 -5.49
CA ALA A 17 16.46 27.65 -4.57
C ALA A 17 14.93 27.70 -4.75
N MET A 18 14.19 27.20 -3.77
CA MET A 18 12.73 27.35 -3.73
C MET A 18 12.42 28.81 -3.37
N ASN A 19 12.27 29.65 -4.39
CA ASN A 19 11.73 31.00 -4.22
C ASN A 19 10.25 30.89 -3.83
N PHE A 20 9.97 30.89 -2.54
CA PHE A 20 8.61 31.10 -2.01
C PHE A 20 8.26 32.60 -2.09
N THR A 21 8.21 33.15 -3.29
CA THR A 21 7.50 34.42 -3.52
C THR A 21 6.06 34.09 -3.87
N ALA A 22 5.23 34.36 -2.86
CA ALA A 22 3.78 34.58 -2.83
C ALA A 22 2.98 34.41 -4.13
N GLN A 23 1.80 33.79 -3.95
CA GLN A 23 0.63 33.73 -4.85
C GLN A 23 0.44 32.42 -5.62
N ASN A 24 0.34 31.31 -4.88
CA ASN A 24 -0.56 30.23 -5.26
C ASN A 24 -1.24 29.71 -3.99
N ARG A 25 -2.47 30.17 -3.73
CA ARG A 25 -3.36 29.54 -2.73
C ARG A 25 -3.76 28.17 -3.27
N VAL A 26 -2.87 27.19 -3.11
CA VAL A 26 -3.29 25.80 -3.07
C VAL A 26 -4.01 25.67 -1.73
N SER A 27 -5.31 25.46 -1.76
CA SER A 27 -6.09 25.07 -0.59
C SER A 27 -5.53 23.73 -0.12
N TYR A 28 -4.55 23.78 0.78
CA TYR A 28 -4.07 22.62 1.50
C TYR A 28 -5.29 22.04 2.21
N LEU A 29 -5.84 20.96 1.66
CA LEU A 29 -6.64 20.05 2.44
C LEU A 29 -5.71 19.56 3.55
N ASN A 30 -5.88 20.11 4.75
CA ASN A 30 -5.15 19.72 5.93
C ASN A 30 -5.51 18.27 6.25
N ILE A 31 -4.76 17.32 5.68
CA ILE A 31 -4.86 15.89 5.99
C ILE A 31 -4.28 15.64 7.40
N ALA A 32 -3.33 16.47 7.83
CA ALA A 32 -2.77 16.44 9.16
C ALA A 32 -3.67 17.16 10.17
N ARG A 33 -3.74 16.62 11.39
CA ARG A 33 -4.45 17.23 12.53
C ARG A 33 -3.88 18.61 12.82
N ASP A 34 -4.74 19.62 12.81
CA ASP A 34 -4.39 20.97 13.26
C ASP A 34 -4.25 20.98 14.80
N PRO A 35 -3.06 21.27 15.36
CA PRO A 35 -2.85 21.35 16.80
C PRO A 35 -3.63 22.48 17.47
N ALA A 36 -4.07 23.49 16.72
CA ALA A 36 -4.84 24.62 17.23
C ALA A 36 -6.33 24.30 17.44
N LEU A 37 -6.82 23.18 16.88
CA LEU A 37 -8.19 22.73 17.10
C LEU A 37 -8.28 21.92 18.41
N PRO A 38 -9.38 22.10 19.18
CA PRO A 38 -9.59 21.33 20.41
C PRO A 38 -9.60 19.83 20.09
N GLU A 39 -9.08 19.03 21.02
CA GLU A 39 -9.11 17.58 20.89
C GLU A 39 -10.56 17.10 20.85
N VAL A 40 -10.92 16.42 19.75
CA VAL A 40 -12.19 15.71 19.66
C VAL A 40 -12.17 14.61 20.72
N GLN A 41 -13.21 14.54 21.54
CA GLN A 41 -13.36 13.49 22.54
C GLN A 41 -13.26 12.12 21.87
N ARG A 42 -12.37 11.26 22.37
CA ARG A 42 -12.24 9.90 21.86
C ARG A 42 -13.46 9.09 22.29
N ASN A 43 -14.19 8.57 21.31
CA ASN A 43 -15.24 7.58 21.59
C ASN A 43 -14.56 6.25 21.88
N ASN A 44 -14.65 5.78 23.13
CA ASN A 44 -14.19 4.46 23.51
C ASN A 44 -15.36 3.47 23.38
N ILE A 45 -15.23 2.49 22.49
CA ILE A 45 -16.29 1.55 22.12
C ILE A 45 -16.02 0.15 22.73
N GLU A 46 -15.30 0.11 23.86
CA GLU A 46 -14.88 -1.11 24.54
C GLU A 46 -13.95 -2.01 23.69
N ALA A 47 -13.76 -3.26 24.12
CA ALA A 47 -12.86 -4.20 23.48
C ALA A 47 -13.44 -4.78 22.17
N MET A 48 -12.56 -5.09 21.22
CA MET A 48 -12.88 -5.78 19.97
C MET A 48 -12.68 -7.29 20.14
N ASP A 49 -13.47 -7.91 21.01
CA ASP A 49 -13.30 -9.31 21.42
C ASP A 49 -14.44 -10.24 20.95
N ILE A 50 -15.48 -9.70 20.32
CA ILE A 50 -16.60 -10.50 19.82
C ILE A 50 -16.26 -11.09 18.46
N ILE A 51 -16.20 -12.42 18.39
CA ILE A 51 -15.92 -13.13 17.14
C ILE A 51 -17.21 -13.28 16.33
N CYS A 52 -17.23 -12.74 15.10
CA CYS A 52 -18.33 -12.93 14.17
C CYS A 52 -18.49 -14.42 13.80
N SER A 53 -19.68 -14.97 14.01
CA SER A 53 -19.96 -16.39 13.72
C SER A 53 -19.87 -16.77 12.24
N SER A 54 -20.03 -15.79 11.32
CA SER A 54 -20.01 -16.05 9.88
C SER A 54 -18.60 -16.07 9.28
N CYS A 55 -17.74 -15.10 9.64
CA CYS A 55 -16.41 -14.95 9.03
C CYS A 55 -15.23 -15.06 10.00
N GLY A 56 -15.48 -15.10 11.31
CA GLY A 56 -14.44 -15.16 12.33
C GLY A 56 -13.72 -13.83 12.60
N ALA A 57 -14.17 -12.72 12.03
CA ALA A 57 -13.61 -11.40 12.32
C ALA A 57 -13.90 -10.98 13.77
N HIS A 58 -12.93 -10.32 14.40
CA HIS A 58 -13.12 -9.66 15.68
C HIS A 58 -13.91 -8.37 15.50
N MET A 59 -14.94 -8.18 16.32
CA MET A 59 -15.90 -7.09 16.24
C MET A 59 -16.13 -6.47 17.62
N TRP A 60 -16.61 -5.23 17.64
CA TRP A 60 -17.16 -4.62 18.84
C TRP A 60 -18.64 -4.96 18.99
N MET A 61 -19.10 -5.21 20.22
CA MET A 61 -20.51 -5.53 20.49
C MET A 61 -21.46 -4.40 20.03
N SER A 62 -21.04 -3.15 20.15
CA SER A 62 -21.79 -1.96 19.72
C SER A 62 -22.03 -1.90 18.21
N GLU A 63 -21.20 -2.56 17.40
CA GLU A 63 -21.31 -2.59 15.94
C GLU A 63 -22.24 -3.71 15.43
N LYS A 64 -22.86 -4.48 16.36
CA LYS A 64 -23.89 -5.45 15.99
C LYS A 64 -25.05 -4.76 15.29
N LYS A 65 -25.79 -5.49 14.47
CA LYS A 65 -27.05 -4.99 13.92
C LYS A 65 -28.02 -4.68 15.06
N SER A 66 -28.78 -3.59 14.92
CA SER A 66 -29.80 -3.20 15.89
C SER A 66 -30.83 -4.31 16.13
N ASN A 67 -31.18 -5.07 15.08
CA ASN A 67 -32.13 -6.16 15.11
C ASN A 67 -31.55 -7.53 15.52
N SER A 68 -30.24 -7.64 15.83
CA SER A 68 -29.66 -8.88 16.35
C SER A 68 -29.62 -8.90 17.87
N SER A 69 -29.68 -10.10 18.46
CA SER A 69 -29.58 -10.25 19.92
C SER A 69 -28.16 -9.98 20.43
N MET A 70 -28.02 -9.76 21.74
CA MET A 70 -26.71 -9.68 22.41
C MET A 70 -26.03 -11.04 22.53
N ALA A 71 -26.81 -12.12 22.65
CA ALA A 71 -26.30 -13.48 22.78
C ALA A 71 -25.78 -14.04 21.45
N THR A 72 -26.38 -13.63 20.34
CA THR A 72 -26.01 -14.03 18.98
C THR A 72 -25.91 -12.80 18.08
N PRO A 73 -24.88 -11.97 18.26
CA PRO A 73 -24.74 -10.72 17.50
C PRO A 73 -24.42 -11.01 16.03
N VAL A 74 -25.05 -10.25 15.14
CA VAL A 74 -24.83 -10.31 13.69
C VAL A 74 -24.20 -8.99 13.25
N PHE A 75 -23.21 -9.06 12.37
CA PHE A 75 -22.44 -7.89 11.96
C PHE A 75 -22.57 -7.64 10.45
N GLN A 76 -22.76 -6.37 10.07
CA GLN A 76 -22.74 -5.96 8.66
C GLN A 76 -21.33 -5.57 8.21
N VAL A 77 -20.55 -4.96 9.09
CA VAL A 77 -19.28 -4.32 8.74
C VAL A 77 -18.23 -5.31 8.22
N CYS A 78 -18.13 -6.51 8.81
CA CYS A 78 -17.06 -7.44 8.46
C CYS A 78 -17.30 -8.27 7.20
N CYS A 79 -18.52 -8.77 6.99
CA CYS A 79 -18.83 -9.72 5.91
C CYS A 79 -20.24 -9.57 5.36
N ALA A 80 -20.88 -8.41 5.57
CA ALA A 80 -22.27 -8.16 5.18
C ALA A 80 -23.23 -9.25 5.71
N ALA A 81 -23.10 -9.61 6.99
CA ALA A 81 -23.81 -10.73 7.62
C ALA A 81 -23.69 -12.06 6.85
N GLY A 82 -22.47 -12.39 6.43
CA GLY A 82 -22.15 -13.66 5.75
C GLY A 82 -22.32 -13.63 4.23
N GLN A 83 -22.73 -12.51 3.64
CA GLN A 83 -22.87 -12.39 2.18
C GLN A 83 -21.54 -12.18 1.45
N ALA A 84 -20.54 -11.61 2.12
CA ALA A 84 -19.25 -11.27 1.53
C ALA A 84 -18.11 -11.93 2.33
N ILE A 85 -18.04 -13.26 2.30
CA ILE A 85 -16.96 -14.01 2.93
C ILE A 85 -15.77 -14.05 1.97
N LEU A 86 -14.70 -13.34 2.32
CA LEU A 86 -13.44 -13.39 1.59
C LEU A 86 -12.76 -14.77 1.79
N ARG A 87 -12.18 -15.31 0.73
CA ARG A 87 -11.30 -16.49 0.85
C ARG A 87 -10.14 -16.13 1.79
N ARG A 88 -9.77 -17.09 2.65
CA ARG A 88 -8.57 -16.93 3.47
C ARG A 88 -7.37 -16.72 2.56
N LEU A 89 -6.51 -15.79 2.95
CA LEU A 89 -5.25 -15.56 2.27
C LEU A 89 -4.44 -16.86 2.28
N ALA A 90 -3.79 -17.15 1.16
CA ALA A 90 -2.78 -18.20 1.13
C ALA A 90 -1.71 -17.89 2.18
N PRO A 91 -1.13 -18.91 2.83
CA PRO A 91 -0.02 -18.68 3.74
C PRO A 91 1.10 -17.94 3.01
N LEU A 92 1.69 -16.95 3.68
CA LEU A 92 2.83 -16.24 3.11
C LEU A 92 4.01 -17.22 2.96
N PRO A 93 4.86 -17.03 1.93
CA PRO A 93 6.12 -17.76 1.83
C PRO A 93 6.93 -17.66 3.13
N GLU A 94 7.53 -18.76 3.55
CA GLU A 94 8.23 -18.89 4.84
C GLU A 94 9.31 -17.82 5.03
N GLN A 95 10.02 -17.47 3.97
CA GLN A 95 11.04 -16.43 3.97
C GLN A 95 10.48 -15.08 4.43
N ILE A 96 9.31 -14.68 3.92
CA ILE A 96 8.66 -13.42 4.32
C ILE A 96 8.17 -13.52 5.77
N VAL A 97 7.64 -14.68 6.17
CA VAL A 97 7.21 -14.91 7.55
C VAL A 97 8.39 -14.76 8.51
N ASN A 98 9.55 -15.31 8.18
CA ASN A 98 10.77 -15.23 8.96
C ASN A 98 11.25 -13.79 9.08
N LEU A 99 11.34 -13.05 7.97
CA LEU A 99 11.70 -11.63 7.97
C LEU A 99 10.75 -10.76 8.80
N LEU A 100 9.48 -11.13 8.88
CA LEU A 100 8.49 -10.40 9.69
C LEU A 100 8.52 -10.78 11.18
N LYS A 101 8.91 -12.01 11.55
CA LYS A 101 8.77 -12.53 12.91
C LYS A 101 10.07 -12.74 13.69
N ASN A 102 11.17 -13.05 13.01
CA ASN A 102 12.44 -13.37 13.68
C ASN A 102 13.10 -12.13 14.30
N ASN A 103 14.11 -12.35 15.15
CA ASN A 103 14.81 -11.30 15.90
C ASN A 103 16.30 -11.17 15.55
N ASP A 104 16.72 -11.81 14.47
CA ASP A 104 18.03 -11.62 13.86
C ASP A 104 18.17 -10.23 13.21
N ALA A 105 19.41 -9.88 12.88
CA ALA A 105 19.75 -8.56 12.35
C ALA A 105 19.00 -8.27 11.04
N GLU A 106 18.92 -9.27 10.15
CA GLU A 106 18.23 -9.17 8.86
C GLU A 106 16.73 -8.87 9.03
N SER A 107 16.02 -9.59 9.90
CA SER A 107 14.58 -9.35 10.12
C SER A 107 14.30 -8.00 10.76
N LYS A 108 15.22 -7.50 11.60
CA LYS A 108 15.10 -6.13 12.16
C LYS A 108 15.28 -5.08 11.08
N GLU A 109 16.33 -5.18 10.28
CA GLU A 109 16.58 -4.28 9.15
C GLU A 109 15.40 -4.29 8.17
N PHE A 110 14.88 -5.48 7.86
CA PHE A 110 13.72 -5.64 6.98
C PHE A 110 12.50 -4.90 7.52
N ARG A 111 12.14 -5.07 8.80
CA ARG A 111 10.99 -4.39 9.41
C ARG A 111 11.18 -2.88 9.50
N GLU A 112 12.38 -2.42 9.81
CA GLU A 112 12.72 -0.99 9.85
C GLU A 112 12.56 -0.35 8.45
N ASN A 113 12.91 -1.09 7.39
CA ASN A 113 12.91 -0.61 6.01
C ASN A 113 11.76 -1.16 5.14
N ILE A 114 10.74 -1.79 5.74
CA ILE A 114 9.69 -2.52 5.00
C ILE A 114 8.95 -1.63 3.98
N ARG A 115 8.79 -0.34 4.27
CA ARG A 115 8.18 0.63 3.35
C ARG A 115 9.04 0.84 2.11
N SER A 116 10.37 0.90 2.27
CA SER A 116 11.32 1.03 1.16
C SER A 116 11.30 -0.23 0.29
N TYR A 117 11.32 -1.42 0.91
CA TYR A 117 11.17 -2.69 0.20
C TYR A 117 9.85 -2.77 -0.58
N ASN A 118 8.72 -2.47 0.06
CA ASN A 118 7.40 -2.47 -0.60
C ASN A 118 7.33 -1.44 -1.74
N SER A 119 7.97 -0.28 -1.59
CA SER A 119 8.01 0.75 -2.64
C SER A 119 8.92 0.37 -3.81
N ALA A 120 10.00 -0.36 -3.56
CA ALA A 120 10.86 -0.88 -4.63
C ALA A 120 10.16 -2.03 -5.38
N LEU A 121 9.44 -2.88 -4.66
CA LEU A 121 8.71 -4.02 -5.20
C LEU A 121 7.36 -3.65 -5.83
N SER A 122 6.76 -2.50 -5.51
CA SER A 122 5.51 -2.08 -6.14
C SER A 122 5.67 -1.88 -7.65
N PHE A 123 6.88 -1.54 -8.12
CA PHE A 123 7.15 -1.33 -9.55
C PHE A 123 7.56 -2.60 -10.33
N THR A 124 7.63 -3.78 -9.70
CA THR A 124 8.19 -4.97 -10.36
C THR A 124 7.18 -5.79 -11.19
N SER A 125 5.92 -5.37 -11.30
CA SER A 125 4.95 -5.98 -12.24
C SER A 125 4.26 -4.95 -13.12
N MET A 126 5.01 -4.34 -14.05
CA MET A 126 4.41 -3.67 -15.20
C MET A 126 4.29 -4.68 -16.35
N ASN A 127 3.11 -5.29 -16.48
CA ASN A 127 2.76 -6.06 -17.68
C ASN A 127 1.99 -5.13 -18.62
N ALA A 128 2.51 -4.90 -19.81
CA ALA A 128 1.87 -4.08 -20.83
C ALA A 128 1.73 -4.92 -22.11
N ASP A 129 0.54 -4.94 -22.70
CA ASP A 129 0.36 -5.54 -24.02
C ASP A 129 1.07 -4.65 -25.05
N LEU A 130 2.22 -5.10 -25.53
CA LEU A 130 3.09 -4.34 -26.40
C LEU A 130 2.62 -4.48 -27.84
N ASP A 131 2.16 -3.37 -28.44
CA ASP A 131 1.96 -3.31 -29.88
C ASP A 131 3.32 -3.46 -30.59
N ARG A 132 3.56 -4.67 -31.11
CA ARG A 132 4.82 -5.07 -31.78
C ARG A 132 5.15 -4.21 -33.01
N ARG A 133 4.20 -3.43 -33.54
CA ARG A 133 4.47 -2.48 -34.64
C ARG A 133 5.39 -1.34 -34.20
N TYR A 134 5.32 -0.93 -32.93
CA TYR A 134 6.13 0.14 -32.36
C TYR A 134 7.27 -0.38 -31.47
N ALA A 135 7.10 -1.56 -30.87
CA ALA A 135 8.09 -2.22 -30.02
C ALA A 135 9.12 -3.03 -30.84
N SER A 136 9.73 -2.43 -31.87
CA SER A 136 10.83 -3.06 -32.62
C SER A 136 12.04 -2.11 -32.71
N ASN A 137 13.25 -2.68 -32.60
CA ASN A 137 14.52 -1.95 -32.73
C ASN A 137 14.82 -1.42 -34.14
N GLN A 138 13.85 -1.49 -35.06
CA GLN A 138 14.08 -1.22 -36.48
C GLN A 138 14.06 0.28 -36.83
N HIS A 139 13.51 1.16 -35.98
CA HIS A 139 13.29 2.58 -36.31
C HIS A 139 13.81 3.59 -35.28
N GLY A 140 14.75 3.20 -34.41
CA GLY A 140 15.36 4.11 -33.42
C GLY A 140 15.25 3.61 -31.98
N ALA A 141 15.29 4.52 -31.01
CA ALA A 141 15.24 4.18 -29.58
C ALA A 141 13.94 3.41 -29.26
N TYR A 142 14.10 2.24 -28.63
CA TYR A 142 12.99 1.37 -28.25
C TYR A 142 11.99 2.12 -27.37
N ALA A 143 10.80 2.37 -27.92
CA ALA A 143 9.72 3.06 -27.24
C ALA A 143 8.45 2.22 -27.33
N PHE A 144 7.82 1.98 -26.18
CA PHE A 144 6.46 1.45 -26.11
C PHE A 144 5.55 2.47 -25.46
N ARG A 145 4.31 2.54 -25.92
CA ARG A 145 3.32 3.50 -25.45
C ARG A 145 2.26 2.75 -24.65
N ILE A 146 2.14 3.09 -23.37
CA ILE A 146 1.03 2.66 -22.51
C ILE A 146 -0.09 3.69 -22.63
N HIS A 147 -1.30 3.24 -22.93
CA HIS A 147 -2.51 4.08 -22.92
C HIS A 147 -3.40 3.68 -21.74
N GLY A 148 -3.91 4.67 -20.99
CA GLY A 148 -4.76 4.45 -19.82
C GLY A 148 -4.01 4.41 -18.49
N GLY A 149 -4.72 4.04 -17.41
CA GLY A 149 -4.14 3.87 -16.07
C GLY A 149 -3.28 2.61 -16.00
N VAL A 150 -2.13 2.69 -15.35
CA VAL A 150 -1.29 1.52 -15.05
C VAL A 150 -1.91 0.79 -13.87
N TYR A 151 -2.39 -0.43 -14.09
CA TYR A 151 -2.91 -1.30 -13.04
C TYR A 151 -1.88 -2.39 -12.73
N HIS A 152 -1.59 -2.62 -11.44
CA HIS A 152 -0.78 -3.77 -11.03
C HIS A 152 -1.60 -5.04 -11.23
N LEU A 153 -1.11 -5.95 -12.07
CA LEU A 153 -1.65 -7.30 -12.11
C LEU A 153 -1.12 -8.03 -10.86
N MET A 154 -1.95 -8.13 -9.82
CA MET A 154 -1.69 -9.08 -8.74
C MET A 154 -1.95 -10.47 -9.32
N SER A 155 -0.91 -11.10 -9.83
CA SER A 155 -0.99 -12.44 -10.43
C SER A 155 -1.69 -13.41 -9.48
N SER A 156 -2.78 -14.02 -9.94
CA SER A 156 -3.40 -15.17 -9.31
C SER A 156 -2.75 -16.44 -9.87
N THR A 157 -2.08 -17.20 -9.02
CA THR A 157 -1.88 -18.65 -9.22
C THR A 157 -2.89 -19.39 -8.36
#